data_AF-A0A7J0CGY4-F1
#
_entry.id   AF-A0A7J0CGY4-F1
#
_cell.length_a   1.000
_cell.length_b   1.000
_cell.length_c   1.000
_cell.angle_alpha   90.00
_cell.angle_beta   90.00
_cell.angle_gamma   90.00
#
_symmetry.space_group_name_H-M   'P 1'
#
loop_
_entity.id
_entity.type
_entity.pdbx_description
1 polymer ?
#
loop_
_entity_poly.entity_id
_entity_poly.type
_entity_poly.pdbx_seq_one_letter_code
_entity_poly.pdbx_strand_id
1 'polypeptide(L)'
;MATVGAVFISNLPEGLASAAGMRSAGRSRRYVFTLWGGIAAISGLAALAGYALLGGAPEAVLATITAVAGGAILAMIADTMIPEAYSKVHLLTGLVTVVGFLSAFALSHL
;
A
#
# COMPACT_ATOMS: atom_id res chain seq x y z
N MET A 1 -14.80 -2.22 5.84
CA MET A 1 -15.04 -1.34 4.67
C MET A 1 -14.11 -0.13 4.69
N ALA A 2 -14.03 0.63 5.79
CA ALA A 2 -13.14 1.79 5.91
C ALA A 2 -11.65 1.48 5.60
N THR A 3 -11.10 0.38 6.11
CA THR A 3 -9.72 -0.04 5.82
C THR A 3 -9.48 -0.37 4.35
N VAL A 4 -10.40 -1.11 3.71
CA VAL A 4 -10.33 -1.42 2.27
C VAL A 4 -10.46 -0.15 1.43
N GLY A 5 -11.36 0.77 1.82
CA GLY A 5 -11.54 2.05 1.15
C GLY A 5 -10.30 2.96 1.26
N ALA A 6 -9.71 3.06 2.44
CA ALA A 6 -8.48 3.83 2.66
C ALA A 6 -7.30 3.26 1.85
N VAL A 7 -7.13 1.94 1.86
CA VAL A 7 -6.11 1.24 1.06
C VAL A 7 -6.34 1.45 -0.43
N PHE A 8 -7.59 1.39 -0.91
CA PHE A 8 -7.90 1.64 -2.31
C PHE A 8 -7.56 3.07 -2.74
N ILE A 9 -7.95 4.06 -1.92
CA ILE A 9 -7.66 5.48 -2.18
C ILE A 9 -6.15 5.75 -2.18
N SER A 10 -5.35 5.08 -1.34
CA SER A 10 -3.90 5.25 -1.32
C SER A 10 -3.20 4.54 -2.48
N ASN A 11 -3.64 3.32 -2.83
CA ASN A 11 -3.00 2.50 -3.86
C ASN A 11 -3.28 2.99 -5.28
N LEU A 12 -4.40 3.68 -5.52
CA LEU A 12 -4.73 4.19 -6.85
C LEU A 12 -3.72 5.26 -7.34
N PRO A 13 -3.41 6.33 -6.58
CA PRO A 13 -2.31 7.25 -6.89
C PRO A 13 -0.96 6.57 -7.06
N GLU A 14 -0.65 5.60 -6.19
CA GLU A 14 0.62 4.84 -6.19
C GLU A 14 0.79 4.00 -7.46
N GLY A 15 -0.28 3.29 -7.85
CA GLY A 15 -0.33 2.51 -9.09
C GLY A 15 -0.18 3.39 -10.32
N LEU A 16 -0.82 4.57 -10.33
CA LEU A 16 -0.68 5.55 -11.40
C LEU A 16 0.73 6.15 -11.46
N ALA A 17 1.31 6.52 -10.32
CA ALA A 17 2.66 7.06 -10.23
C ALA A 17 3.71 6.04 -10.69
N SER A 18 3.58 4.78 -10.26
CA SER A 18 4.44 3.66 -10.67
C SER A 18 4.29 3.34 -12.16
N ALA A 19 3.06 3.29 -12.68
CA ALA A 19 2.81 3.08 -14.11
C ALA A 19 3.37 4.24 -14.98
N ALA A 20 3.21 5.48 -14.52
CA ALA A 20 3.78 6.65 -15.18
C ALA A 20 5.32 6.63 -15.16
N GLY A 21 5.93 6.29 -14.01
CA GLY A 21 7.38 6.14 -13.86
C GLY A 21 7.98 5.04 -14.72
N MET A 22 7.32 3.89 -14.82
CA MET A 22 7.76 2.81 -15.72
C MET A 22 7.69 3.22 -17.19
N ARG A 23 6.68 4.01 -17.56
CA ARG A 23 6.52 4.48 -18.93
C ARG A 23 7.53 5.58 -19.28
N SER A 24 7.84 6.49 -18.36
CA SER A 24 8.92 7.48 -18.55
C SER A 24 10.30 6.82 -18.61
N ALA A 25 10.49 5.69 -17.94
CA ALA A 25 11.67 4.82 -18.07
C ALA A 25 11.69 3.94 -19.34
N GLY A 26 10.78 4.17 -20.30
CA GLY A 26 10.77 3.48 -21.60
C GLY A 26 10.17 2.06 -21.59
N ARG A 27 9.51 1.62 -20.51
CA ARG A 27 8.87 0.30 -20.47
C ARG A 27 7.59 0.26 -21.31
N SER A 28 7.36 -0.87 -21.96
CA SER A 28 6.18 -1.06 -22.81
C SER A 28 4.89 -1.14 -21.99
N ARG A 29 3.76 -0.74 -22.58
CA ARG A 29 2.44 -0.88 -21.95
C ARG A 29 2.15 -2.31 -21.52
N ARG A 30 2.53 -3.30 -22.35
CA ARG A 30 2.35 -4.72 -22.05
C ARG A 30 3.11 -5.13 -20.79
N TYR A 31 4.34 -4.64 -20.60
CA TYR A 31 5.11 -4.89 -19.38
C TYR A 31 4.39 -4.35 -18.14
N VAL A 32 3.92 -3.10 -18.18
CA VAL A 32 3.21 -2.47 -17.04
C VAL A 32 1.94 -3.24 -16.67
N PHE A 33 1.09 -3.58 -17.66
CA PHE A 33 -0.14 -4.32 -17.40
C PHE A 33 0.10 -5.75 -16.91
N THR A 34 1.09 -6.45 -17.46
CA THR A 34 1.41 -7.82 -17.03
C THR A 34 2.01 -7.85 -15.63
N LEU A 35 2.88 -6.90 -15.29
CA LEU A 35 3.43 -6.78 -13.95
C LEU A 35 2.34 -6.49 -12.91
N TRP A 36 1.52 -5.47 -13.13
CA TRP A 36 0.44 -5.11 -12.19
C TRP A 36 -0.65 -6.18 -12.10
N GLY A 37 -1.01 -6.79 -13.23
CA GLY A 37 -1.94 -7.93 -13.23
C GLY A 37 -1.38 -9.14 -12.48
N GLY A 38 -0.08 -9.42 -12.63
CA GLY A 38 0.62 -10.47 -11.89
C GLY A 38 0.65 -10.20 -10.38
N ILE A 39 1.00 -8.97 -9.97
CA ILE A 39 0.97 -8.55 -8.56
C ILE A 39 -0.44 -8.71 -7.98
N ALA A 40 -1.47 -8.22 -8.68
CA ALA A 40 -2.85 -8.33 -8.23
C ALA A 40 -3.29 -9.80 -8.06
N ALA A 41 -2.96 -10.66 -9.03
CA ALA A 41 -3.29 -12.08 -8.97
C ALA A 41 -2.56 -12.79 -7.82
N ILE A 42 -1.25 -12.59 -7.68
CA ILE A 42 -0.45 -13.20 -6.60
C ILE A 42 -0.93 -12.73 -5.23
N SER A 43 -1.17 -11.43 -5.06
CA SER A 43 -1.70 -10.87 -3.81
C SER A 43 -3.08 -11.42 -3.47
N GLY A 44 -3.97 -11.56 -4.47
CA GLY A 44 -5.29 -12.17 -4.29
C GLY A 44 -5.21 -13.64 -3.87
N LEU A 45 -4.35 -14.42 -4.51
CA LEU A 45 -4.10 -15.82 -4.13
C LEU A 45 -3.48 -15.95 -2.74
N ALA A 46 -2.52 -15.07 -2.40
CA ALA A 46 -1.92 -15.05 -1.08
C ALA A 46 -2.94 -14.69 0.02
N ALA A 47 -3.83 -13.73 -0.24
CA ALA A 47 -4.91 -13.38 0.69
C ALA A 47 -5.89 -14.54 0.88
N LEU A 48 -6.26 -15.23 -0.21
CA LEU A 48 -7.13 -16.40 -0.16
C LEU A 48 -6.49 -17.57 0.60
N ALA A 49 -5.21 -17.84 0.34
CA ALA A 49 -4.45 -18.85 1.08
C ALA A 49 -4.31 -18.47 2.56
N GLY A 50 -4.02 -17.20 2.86
CA GLY A 50 -3.96 -16.69 4.24
C GLY A 50 -5.28 -16.90 4.98
N TYR A 51 -6.41 -16.58 4.36
CA TYR A 51 -7.72 -16.83 4.93
C TYR A 51 -8.00 -18.32 5.14
N ALA A 52 -7.74 -19.16 4.14
CA ALA A 52 -8.03 -20.59 4.20
C ALA A 52 -7.15 -21.34 5.22
N LEU A 53 -5.88 -20.96 5.34
CA LEU A 53 -4.91 -21.64 6.21
C LEU A 53 -4.89 -21.09 7.64
N LEU A 54 -5.13 -19.78 7.81
CA LEU A 54 -4.93 -19.09 9.09
C LEU A 54 -6.22 -18.45 9.64
N GLY A 55 -7.34 -18.50 8.93
CA GLY A 55 -8.60 -17.88 9.37
C GLY A 55 -9.19 -18.47 10.66
N GLY A 56 -8.84 -19.71 11.00
CA GLY A 56 -9.21 -20.36 12.26
C GLY A 56 -8.10 -20.37 13.32
N ALA A 57 -7.01 -19.64 13.11
CA ALA A 57 -5.89 -19.62 14.05
C ALA A 57 -6.25 -18.91 15.37
N PRO A 58 -5.56 -19.23 16.49
CA PRO A 58 -5.75 -18.53 17.76
C PRO A 58 -5.52 -17.02 17.62
N GLU A 59 -6.23 -16.22 18.42
CA GLU A 59 -6.13 -14.75 18.38
C GLU A 59 -4.69 -14.23 18.52
N ALA A 60 -3.87 -14.88 19.35
CA ALA A 60 -2.46 -14.52 19.51
C ALA A 60 -1.65 -14.64 18.22
N VAL A 61 -1.95 -15.64 17.38
CA VAL A 61 -1.30 -15.85 16.08
C VAL A 61 -1.74 -14.77 15.10
N LEU A 62 -3.04 -14.48 15.05
CA LEU A 62 -3.57 -13.41 14.20
C LEU A 62 -3.01 -12.05 14.59
N ALA A 63 -2.95 -11.73 15.88
CA ALA A 63 -2.36 -10.50 16.40
C ALA A 63 -0.88 -10.37 16.02
N THR A 64 -0.11 -11.48 16.10
CA THR A 64 1.29 -11.50 15.68
C THR A 64 1.43 -11.22 14.19
N ILE A 65 0.61 -11.83 13.35
CA ILE A 65 0.61 -11.61 11.89
C ILE A 65 0.27 -10.16 11.58
N THR A 66 -0.76 -9.60 12.23
CA THR A 66 -1.13 -8.18 12.06
C THR A 66 -0.02 -7.24 12.50
N ALA A 67 0.66 -7.53 13.62
CA ALA A 67 1.78 -6.73 14.09
C ALA A 67 2.97 -6.75 13.11
N VAL A 68 3.30 -7.93 12.58
CA VAL A 68 4.35 -8.09 11.55
C VAL A 68 3.96 -7.34 10.27
N ALA A 69 2.71 -7.46 9.82
CA ALA A 69 2.23 -6.74 8.64
C ALA A 69 2.28 -5.22 8.84
N GLY A 70 1.88 -4.72 10.01
CA GLY A 70 2.02 -3.31 10.38
C GLY A 70 3.49 -2.86 10.36
N GLY A 71 4.39 -3.65 10.91
CA GLY A 71 5.84 -3.39 10.88
C GLY A 71 6.40 -3.34 9.45
N ALA A 72 5.96 -4.24 8.57
CA ALA A 72 6.37 -4.23 7.16
C ALA A 72 5.94 -2.96 6.43
N ILE A 73 4.71 -2.48 6.68
CA ILE A 73 4.22 -1.20 6.13
C ILE A 73 5.04 -0.03 6.67
N LEU A 74 5.35 -0.03 7.98
CA LEU A 74 6.19 1.01 8.59
C LEU A 74 7.60 1.06 7.98
N ALA A 75 8.23 -0.10 7.80
CA ALA A 75 9.54 -0.21 7.15
C ALA A 75 9.50 0.32 5.71
N MET A 76 8.49 -0.08 4.93
CA MET A 76 8.28 0.44 3.58
C MET A 76 8.14 1.96 3.57
N ILE A 77 7.36 2.54 4.49
CA ILE A 77 7.17 3.99 4.58
C ILE A 77 8.51 4.69 4.88
N ALA A 78 9.28 4.16 5.83
CA ALA A 78 10.55 4.73 6.25
C ALA A 78 11.62 4.67 5.16
N ASP A 79 11.73 3.53 4.48
CA ASP A 79 12.84 3.26 3.55
C ASP A 79 12.60 3.82 2.16
N THR A 80 11.35 3.91 1.70
CA THR A 80 11.04 4.31 0.32
C THR A 80 10.12 5.53 0.24
N MET A 81 8.95 5.49 0.89
CA MET A 81 7.93 6.53 0.71
C MET A 81 8.37 7.91 1.22
N ILE A 82 8.93 7.97 2.43
CA ILE A 82 9.38 9.22 3.04
C ILE A 82 10.54 9.85 2.23
N PRO A 83 11.62 9.11 1.91
CA PRO A 83 12.69 9.65 1.06
C PRO A 83 12.21 10.10 -0.32
N GLU A 84 11.34 9.33 -0.98
CA GLU A 84 10.82 9.70 -2.30
C GLU A 84 9.96 10.96 -2.22
N ALA A 85 9.05 11.06 -1.25
CA ALA A 85 8.21 12.24 -1.08
C ALA A 85 9.05 13.49 -0.77
N TYR A 86 10.05 13.35 0.11
CA TYR A 86 10.95 14.45 0.44
C TYR A 86 11.78 14.92 -0.76
N SER A 87 12.14 14.01 -1.67
CA SER A 87 12.87 14.36 -2.90
C SER A 87 12.05 15.25 -3.85
N LYS A 88 10.71 15.19 -3.80
CA LYS A 88 9.81 15.91 -4.73
C LYS A 88 9.26 17.21 -4.15
N VAL A 89 8.86 17.23 -2.87
CA VAL A 89 8.15 18.36 -2.26
C VAL A 89 8.83 18.94 -1.01
N HIS A 90 9.98 18.39 -0.61
CA HIS A 90 10.84 18.90 0.46
C HIS A 90 10.07 19.24 1.74
N LEU A 91 10.04 20.53 2.14
CA LEU A 91 9.42 21.01 3.38
C LEU A 91 7.90 20.76 3.45
N LEU A 92 7.22 20.63 2.30
CA LEU A 92 5.77 20.36 2.28
C LEU A 92 5.43 18.89 2.55
N THR A 93 6.43 17.99 2.55
CA THR A 93 6.23 16.54 2.76
C THR A 93 5.48 16.28 4.06
N GLY A 94 5.95 16.85 5.17
CA GLY A 94 5.33 16.66 6.48
C GLY A 94 3.89 17.18 6.53
N LEU A 95 3.63 18.35 5.93
CA LEU A 95 2.28 18.93 5.88
C LEU A 95 1.31 18.02 5.11
N VAL A 96 1.71 17.54 3.93
CA VAL A 96 0.89 16.65 3.10
C VAL A 96 0.66 15.31 3.80
N THR A 97 1.68 14.75 4.48
CA THR A 97 1.55 13.52 5.27
C THR A 97 0.52 13.70 6.40
N VAL A 98 0.57 14.80 7.14
CA VAL A 98 -0.39 15.08 8.23
C VAL A 98 -1.80 15.25 7.68
N VAL A 99 -1.98 16.01 6.60
CA VAL A 99 -3.30 16.19 5.96
C VAL A 99 -3.87 14.85 5.49
N GLY A 100 -3.04 14.01 4.86
CA GLY A 100 -3.45 12.68 4.42
C GLY A 100 -3.86 11.79 5.60
N PHE A 101 -3.07 11.79 6.68
CA PHE A 101 -3.37 11.04 7.91
C PHE A 101 -4.68 11.49 8.55
N LEU A 102 -4.88 12.80 8.73
CA LEU A 102 -6.11 13.35 9.30
C LEU A 102 -7.33 13.05 8.44
N SER A 103 -7.17 13.09 7.11
CA SER A 103 -8.24 12.75 6.16
C SER A 103 -8.62 11.27 6.27
N ALA A 104 -7.64 10.37 6.33
CA ALA A 104 -7.87 8.94 6.54
C ALA A 104 -8.50 8.64 7.91
N PHE A 105 -8.07 9.35 8.96
CA PHE A 105 -8.65 9.23 10.30
C PHE A 105 -10.11 9.70 10.34
N ALA A 106 -10.43 10.81 9.69
CA ALA A 106 -11.81 11.28 9.57
C ALA A 106 -12.69 10.27 8.83
N LEU A 107 -12.19 9.69 7.74
CA LEU A 107 -12.89 8.65 6.97
C LEU A 107 -13.08 7.34 7.75
N SER A 108 -12.19 6.99 8.69
CA SER A 108 -12.36 5.79 9.51
C SER A 108 -13.39 5.93 10.62
N HIS A 109 -13.81 7.17 10.91
CA HIS A 109 -14.80 7.51 11.94
C HIS A 109 -16.15 7.99 11.37
N LEU A 110 -16.33 7.89 10.05
CA LEU A 110 -17.60 8.07 9.33
C LEU A 110 -18.25 6.71 9.07
#